data_AF-A0A6C0EJP3-F1
#
_entry.id   AF-A0A6C0EJP3-F1
#
_cell.length_a   1.000
_cell.length_b   1.000
_cell.length_c   1.000
_cell.angle_alpha   90.00
_cell.angle_beta   90.00
_cell.angle_gamma   90.00
#
_symmetry.space_group_name_H-M   'P 1'
#
loop_
_entity.id
_entity.type
_entity.pdbx_description
1 polymer ?
#
loop_
_entity_poly.entity_id
_entity_poly.type
_entity_poly.pdbx_seq_one_letter_code
_entity_poly.pdbx_strand_id
1 'polypeptide(L)'
;MSTSKSERKNQVTPINDFDVKRMIFSEPQPGSIKDTTITFKRVYISVLNPDGSIGDLILETQKLFSFGVSENKDVKTQEVNGHVLPICLHNRKGPSEEEIAWVEKFNEIVEQCKEYLLQNKEEVGLYDLERAELKKFNPLYYKRESNGKIAEGAGPVLYAKLIASKKTNTIKSMFFDKEGESIEPLSLLKQYCFVNAAIKIESIFIGQKPSLQVKLYEAIVETMDTTMQPLLSRPKASKRVMTGSAKNMNEMTTRKPKPKPKPKAKPKGDSDADSDGEVIDSESDEEIGDGGDPQPKPKPKPKPKPARNIRRVKKSG
;
A
#
# COMPACT_ATOMS: atom_id res chain seq x y z
N MET A 1 32.49 25.66 14.53
CA MET A 1 32.84 24.29 14.11
C MET A 1 32.00 23.94 12.91
N SER A 2 32.62 23.63 11.77
CA SER A 2 31.92 23.28 10.53
C SER A 2 31.32 21.88 10.69
N THR A 3 29.99 21.78 10.74
CA THR A 3 29.28 20.51 10.67
C THR A 3 29.61 19.89 9.31
N SER A 4 30.40 18.81 9.31
CA SER A 4 30.57 17.97 8.12
C SER A 4 29.18 17.56 7.66
N LYS A 5 28.86 17.86 6.41
CA LYS A 5 27.60 17.46 5.78
C LYS A 5 27.55 15.92 5.79
N SER A 6 26.88 15.34 6.77
CA SER A 6 26.75 13.88 6.87
C SER A 6 26.20 13.35 5.54
N GLU A 7 26.87 12.35 4.98
CA GLU A 7 26.44 11.74 3.72
C GLU A 7 25.06 11.10 3.92
N ARG A 8 24.12 11.40 3.01
CA ARG A 8 22.78 10.81 3.07
C ARG A 8 22.77 9.49 2.32
N LYS A 9 22.48 8.39 3.01
CA LYS A 9 22.50 7.04 2.44
C LYS A 9 21.40 6.19 3.06
N ASN A 10 20.49 5.69 2.23
CA ASN A 10 19.42 4.81 2.68
C ASN A 10 19.94 3.39 2.89
N GLN A 11 19.50 2.77 3.97
CA GLN A 11 19.82 1.39 4.34
C GLN A 11 18.58 0.77 4.97
N VAL A 12 18.40 -0.54 4.79
CA VAL A 12 17.40 -1.29 5.55
C VAL A 12 17.80 -1.28 7.02
N THR A 13 16.85 -0.94 7.88
CA THR A 13 17.03 -0.91 9.33
C THR A 13 16.69 -2.28 9.91
N PRO A 14 17.66 -3.02 10.48
CA PRO A 14 17.41 -4.32 11.09
C PRO A 14 16.57 -4.17 12.36
N ILE A 15 15.45 -4.89 12.44
CA ILE A 15 14.46 -4.70 13.51
C ILE A 15 14.95 -5.13 14.88
N ASN A 16 15.62 -6.29 14.95
CA ASN A 16 15.99 -6.92 16.21
C ASN A 16 16.89 -6.02 17.07
N ASP A 17 17.76 -5.24 16.43
CA ASP A 17 18.76 -4.41 17.11
C ASP A 17 18.50 -2.90 16.95
N PHE A 18 17.33 -2.53 16.42
CA PHE A 18 17.04 -1.12 16.20
C PHE A 18 16.75 -0.38 17.51
N ASP A 19 17.57 0.64 17.78
CA ASP A 19 17.37 1.59 18.86
C ASP A 19 16.63 2.84 18.35
N VAL A 20 15.39 3.02 18.81
CA VAL A 20 14.53 4.16 18.45
C VAL A 20 15.14 5.52 18.82
N LYS A 21 16.12 5.57 19.74
CA LYS A 21 16.85 6.81 20.05
C LYS A 21 17.73 7.30 18.90
N ARG A 22 17.99 6.47 17.90
CA ARG A 22 18.70 6.85 16.67
C ARG A 22 17.81 7.57 15.65
N MET A 23 16.51 7.66 15.92
CA MET A 23 15.60 8.44 15.09
C MET A 23 15.94 9.93 15.18
N ILE A 24 15.91 10.59 14.02
CA ILE A 24 16.14 12.01 13.86
C ILE A 24 14.84 12.62 13.33
N PHE A 25 14.35 13.64 14.01
CA PHE A 25 13.18 14.40 13.61
C PHE A 25 13.63 15.74 13.02
N SER A 26 13.12 16.12 11.85
CA SER A 26 13.41 17.42 11.26
C SER A 26 12.68 18.54 11.98
N GLU A 27 13.12 19.78 11.80
CA GLU A 27 12.30 20.94 12.13
C GLU A 27 10.94 20.86 11.40
N PRO A 28 9.82 21.29 12.04
CA PRO A 28 8.50 21.29 11.42
C PRO A 28 8.46 22.17 10.16
N GLN A 29 8.25 21.55 9.01
CA GLN A 29 8.14 22.23 7.72
C GLN A 29 6.69 22.62 7.46
N PRO A 30 6.36 23.91 7.28
CA PRO A 30 5.01 24.33 6.91
C PRO A 30 4.68 23.88 5.48
N GLY A 31 3.43 23.50 5.27
CA GLY A 31 2.88 23.14 3.97
C GLY A 31 1.44 23.60 3.84
N SER A 32 0.97 23.63 2.60
CA SER A 32 -0.43 23.87 2.27
C SER A 32 -0.89 22.90 1.19
N ILE A 33 -2.17 22.58 1.22
CA ILE A 33 -2.80 21.75 0.19
C ILE A 33 -3.25 22.69 -0.92
N LYS A 34 -2.86 22.37 -2.16
CA LYS A 34 -3.23 23.17 -3.35
C LYS A 34 -4.74 23.35 -3.40
N ASP A 35 -5.17 24.55 -3.76
CA ASP A 35 -6.57 24.92 -3.95
C ASP A 35 -7.45 24.82 -2.68
N THR A 36 -6.83 24.78 -1.50
CA THR A 36 -7.54 24.85 -0.21
C THR A 36 -6.87 25.84 0.75
N THR A 37 -7.59 26.27 1.78
CA THR A 37 -7.05 27.07 2.89
C THR A 37 -6.37 26.22 3.96
N ILE A 38 -6.30 24.90 3.77
CA ILE A 38 -5.78 23.98 4.75
C ILE A 38 -4.25 24.08 4.78
N THR A 39 -3.74 24.51 5.92
CA THR A 39 -2.31 24.51 6.24
C THR A 39 -1.99 23.31 7.12
N PHE A 40 -0.76 22.84 7.03
CA PHE A 40 -0.25 21.73 7.84
C PHE A 40 1.23 21.94 8.13
N LYS A 41 1.75 21.18 9.09
CA LYS A 41 3.19 21.03 9.30
C LYS A 41 3.61 19.58 9.06
N ARG A 42 4.87 19.39 8.68
CA ARG A 42 5.45 18.07 8.49
C ARG A 42 6.80 17.97 9.18
N VAL A 43 6.94 16.93 9.99
CA VAL A 43 8.21 16.57 10.63
C VAL A 43 8.72 15.32 9.92
N TYR A 44 9.79 15.44 9.15
CA TYR A 44 10.40 14.29 8.47
C TYR A 44 11.16 13.43 9.48
N ILE A 45 11.10 12.12 9.28
CA ILE A 45 11.79 11.14 10.11
C ILE A 45 12.97 10.59 9.31
N SER A 46 14.12 10.54 9.96
CA SER A 46 15.35 9.94 9.45
C SER A 46 16.00 9.12 10.56
N VAL A 47 17.08 8.41 10.24
CA VAL A 47 17.81 7.57 11.20
C VAL A 47 19.31 7.75 11.03
N LEU A 48 20.03 7.74 12.16
CA LEU A 48 21.48 7.59 12.16
C LEU A 48 21.83 6.12 11.95
N ASN A 49 22.38 5.80 10.78
CA ASN A 49 22.79 4.45 10.43
C ASN A 49 24.02 4.00 11.25
N PRO A 50 24.27 2.68 11.37
CA PRO A 50 25.45 2.16 12.07
C PRO A 50 26.79 2.66 11.51
N ASP A 51 26.86 2.99 10.22
CA ASP A 51 28.05 3.54 9.57
C ASP A 51 28.21 5.06 9.76
N GLY A 52 27.33 5.70 10.54
CA GLY A 52 27.32 7.13 10.82
C GLY A 52 26.66 8.00 9.74
N SER A 53 26.19 7.42 8.63
CA SER A 53 25.41 8.13 7.63
C SER A 53 23.98 8.41 8.13
N ILE A 54 23.28 9.36 7.50
CA ILE A 54 21.87 9.63 7.79
C ILE A 54 21.03 9.07 6.65
N GLY A 55 19.99 8.30 6.97
CA GLY A 55 19.11 7.70 5.97
C GLY A 55 17.63 7.84 6.33
N ASP A 56 16.78 7.42 5.40
CA ASP A 56 15.37 7.18 5.70
C ASP A 56 15.21 5.98 6.65
N LEU A 57 14.23 6.02 7.55
CA LEU A 57 13.88 4.86 8.39
C LEU A 57 13.06 3.86 7.56
N ILE A 58 13.70 2.77 7.14
CA ILE A 58 13.11 1.73 6.30
C ILE A 58 13.18 0.38 7.02
N LEU A 59 12.04 -0.22 7.31
CA LEU A 59 11.92 -1.52 7.99
C LEU A 59 11.60 -2.59 6.95
N GLU A 60 12.38 -3.67 6.92
CA GLU A 60 12.05 -4.84 6.10
C GLU A 60 11.08 -5.76 6.84
N THR A 61 10.11 -6.32 6.13
CA THR A 61 9.23 -7.37 6.64
C THR A 61 9.75 -8.76 6.23
N GLN A 62 9.36 -9.77 7.00
CA GLN A 62 9.33 -11.13 6.50
C GLN A 62 8.33 -11.27 5.34
N LYS A 63 8.23 -12.47 4.77
CA LYS A 63 7.22 -12.79 3.77
C LYS A 63 5.83 -12.82 4.41
N LEU A 64 5.01 -11.83 4.11
CA LEU A 64 3.69 -11.62 4.70
C LEU A 64 2.58 -11.71 3.66
N PHE A 65 1.38 -12.10 4.08
CA PHE A 65 0.21 -12.07 3.21
C PHE A 65 -0.25 -10.62 2.97
N SER A 66 -0.67 -10.33 1.74
CA SER A 66 -1.25 -9.06 1.33
C SER A 66 -2.53 -9.27 0.53
N PHE A 67 -3.48 -8.36 0.72
CA PHE A 67 -4.72 -8.33 -0.07
C PHE A 67 -4.53 -7.78 -1.49
N GLY A 68 -3.29 -7.42 -1.85
CA GLY A 68 -2.96 -6.75 -3.11
C GLY A 68 -3.16 -5.24 -3.05
N VAL A 69 -2.87 -4.57 -4.15
CA VAL A 69 -3.02 -3.11 -4.23
C VAL A 69 -4.51 -2.76 -4.12
N SER A 70 -4.80 -1.73 -3.33
CA SER A 70 -6.15 -1.20 -3.12
C SER A 70 -6.16 0.31 -3.36
N GLU A 71 -7.27 0.81 -3.89
CA GLU A 71 -7.51 2.24 -4.09
C GLU A 71 -8.00 2.87 -2.77
N ASN A 72 -7.43 4.00 -2.41
CA ASN A 72 -7.99 4.90 -1.42
C ASN A 72 -8.86 5.94 -2.14
N LYS A 73 -10.14 6.03 -1.79
CA LYS A 73 -11.10 6.94 -2.45
C LYS A 73 -11.52 8.03 -1.50
N ASP A 74 -11.66 9.25 -2.02
CA ASP A 74 -12.27 10.34 -1.27
C ASP A 74 -13.74 9.99 -0.98
N VAL A 75 -14.18 10.20 0.26
CA VAL A 75 -15.53 9.82 0.70
C VAL A 75 -16.59 10.64 -0.04
N LYS A 76 -16.32 11.92 -0.32
CA LYS A 76 -17.26 12.86 -0.93
C LYS A 76 -17.29 12.76 -2.45
N THR A 77 -16.11 12.69 -3.09
CA THR A 77 -16.03 12.69 -4.57
C THR A 77 -15.98 11.29 -5.17
N GLN A 78 -15.68 10.26 -4.36
CA GLN A 78 -15.43 8.88 -4.81
C GLN A 78 -14.24 8.74 -5.78
N GLU A 79 -13.47 9.81 -5.97
CA GLU A 79 -12.27 9.80 -6.79
C GLU A 79 -11.13 9.11 -6.06
N VAL A 80 -10.27 8.42 -6.83
CA VAL A 80 -9.09 7.76 -6.26
C VAL A 80 -8.09 8.84 -5.83
N ASN A 81 -7.87 8.92 -4.52
CA ASN A 81 -6.95 9.87 -3.90
C ASN A 81 -5.56 9.25 -3.68
N GLY A 82 -5.46 7.91 -3.66
CA GLY A 82 -4.18 7.24 -3.56
C GLY A 82 -4.30 5.72 -3.67
N HIS A 83 -3.19 5.04 -3.50
CA HIS A 83 -3.15 3.58 -3.47
C HIS A 83 -2.46 3.11 -2.19
N VAL A 84 -2.91 1.98 -1.66
CA VAL A 84 -2.35 1.33 -0.47
C VAL A 84 -2.08 -0.15 -0.76
N LEU A 85 -1.10 -0.72 -0.05
CA LEU A 85 -0.86 -2.16 0.00
C LEU A 85 -1.20 -2.63 1.41
N PRO A 86 -2.37 -3.27 1.64
CA PRO A 86 -2.75 -3.81 2.93
C PRO A 86 -1.98 -5.11 3.23
N ILE A 87 -1.12 -5.09 4.24
CA ILE A 87 -0.23 -6.19 4.63
C ILE A 87 -0.68 -6.74 5.99
N CYS A 88 -0.96 -8.04 6.06
CA CYS A 88 -1.25 -8.74 7.31
C CYS A 88 0.06 -9.04 8.03
N LEU A 89 0.29 -8.41 9.16
CA LEU A 89 1.56 -8.53 9.88
C LEU A 89 1.69 -9.82 10.69
N HIS A 90 0.58 -10.53 10.94
CA HIS A 90 0.60 -11.87 11.51
C HIS A 90 -0.01 -12.87 10.52
N ASN A 91 0.54 -14.08 10.52
CA ASN A 91 -0.04 -15.19 9.79
C ASN A 91 -1.37 -15.67 10.39
N ARG A 92 -2.21 -16.29 9.52
CA ARG A 92 -3.50 -16.88 9.91
C ARG A 92 -3.39 -17.97 10.97
N LYS A 93 -2.24 -18.66 11.06
CA LYS A 93 -1.98 -19.72 12.03
C LYS A 93 -1.45 -19.20 13.38
N GLY A 94 -1.42 -17.88 13.55
CA GLY A 94 -0.73 -17.21 14.64
C GLY A 94 0.60 -16.63 14.17
N PRO A 95 1.10 -15.58 14.86
CA PRO A 95 2.32 -14.91 14.47
C PRO A 95 3.58 -15.74 14.75
N SER A 96 4.59 -15.61 13.90
CA SER A 96 5.95 -16.04 14.24
C SER A 96 6.61 -15.10 15.27
N GLU A 97 7.72 -15.51 15.88
CA GLU A 97 8.51 -14.65 16.77
C GLU A 97 9.01 -13.38 16.05
N GLU A 98 9.37 -13.51 14.77
CA GLU A 98 9.84 -12.41 13.93
C GLU A 98 8.69 -11.43 13.62
N GLU A 99 7.49 -11.94 13.39
CA GLU A 99 6.28 -11.12 13.18
C GLU A 99 5.91 -10.34 14.45
N ILE A 100 6.02 -10.98 15.62
CA ILE A 100 5.82 -10.32 16.91
C ILE A 100 6.86 -9.22 17.10
N ALA A 101 8.15 -9.54 16.93
CA ALA A 101 9.25 -8.59 17.09
C ALA A 101 9.12 -7.39 16.14
N TRP A 102 8.68 -7.62 14.90
CA TRP A 102 8.39 -6.56 13.93
C TRP A 102 7.31 -5.61 14.44
N VAL A 103 6.17 -6.15 14.89
CA VAL A 103 5.04 -5.37 15.39
C VAL A 103 5.41 -4.61 16.67
N GLU A 104 6.13 -5.25 17.59
CA GLU A 104 6.61 -4.62 18.82
C GLU A 104 7.56 -3.46 18.52
N LYS A 105 8.56 -3.66 17.66
CA LYS A 105 9.48 -2.59 17.26
C LYS A 105 8.78 -1.45 16.54
N PHE A 106 7.81 -1.78 15.67
CA PHE A 106 6.98 -0.76 15.02
C PHE A 106 6.19 0.06 16.05
N ASN A 107 5.62 -0.58 17.07
CA ASN A 107 4.93 0.12 18.16
C ASN A 107 5.89 0.99 18.97
N GLU A 108 7.12 0.55 19.24
CA GLU A 108 8.15 1.38 19.88
C GLU A 108 8.45 2.65 19.06
N ILE A 109 8.58 2.53 17.73
CA ILE A 109 8.77 3.66 16.81
C ILE A 109 7.59 4.63 16.89
N VAL A 110 6.36 4.10 16.90
CA VAL A 110 5.14 4.91 17.05
C VAL A 110 5.14 5.66 18.39
N GLU A 111 5.52 5.00 19.49
CA GLU A 111 5.60 5.64 20.80
C GLU A 111 6.68 6.72 20.85
N GLN A 112 7.84 6.51 20.21
CA GLN A 112 8.89 7.52 20.08
C GLN A 112 8.38 8.76 19.30
N CYS A 113 7.58 8.56 18.25
CA CYS A 113 6.97 9.65 17.51
C CYS A 113 5.92 10.41 18.36
N LYS A 114 5.14 9.72 19.17
CA LYS A 114 4.19 10.36 20.11
C LYS A 114 4.93 11.19 21.16
N GLU A 115 6.01 10.64 21.69
CA GLU A 115 6.83 11.32 22.69
C GLU A 115 7.45 12.61 22.12
N TYR A 116 7.96 12.55 20.88
CA TYR A 116 8.43 13.74 20.17
C TYR A 116 7.34 14.82 20.07
N LEU A 117 6.11 14.46 19.68
CA LEU A 117 5.00 15.42 19.59
C LEU A 117 4.65 16.05 20.94
N LEU A 118 4.67 15.26 22.02
CA LEU A 118 4.36 15.73 23.38
C LEU A 118 5.45 16.63 23.96
N GLN A 119 6.71 16.42 23.58
CA GLN A 119 7.84 17.22 24.03
C GLN A 119 8.00 18.53 23.23
N ASN A 120 7.55 18.56 21.97
CA ASN A 120 7.76 19.68 21.04
C ASN A 120 6.44 20.38 20.64
N LYS A 121 5.43 20.36 21.53
CA LYS A 121 4.07 20.88 21.30
C LYS A 121 4.06 22.29 20.72
N GLU A 122 4.89 23.19 21.23
CA GLU A 122 4.96 24.58 20.80
C GLU A 122 5.48 24.68 19.35
N GLU A 123 6.58 23.99 19.04
CA GLU A 123 7.19 23.98 17.70
C GLU A 123 6.23 23.41 16.65
N VAL A 124 5.51 22.34 16.99
CA VAL A 124 4.51 21.73 16.10
C VAL A 124 3.17 22.46 16.10
N GLY A 125 2.97 23.44 16.99
CA GLY A 125 1.73 24.24 17.08
C GLY A 125 0.53 23.49 17.68
N LEU A 126 0.78 22.48 18.51
CA LEU A 126 -0.23 21.67 19.19
C LEU A 126 -0.14 21.86 20.72
N TYR A 127 -0.32 23.10 21.19
CA TYR A 127 -0.09 23.51 22.58
C TYR A 127 -0.84 22.68 23.61
N ASP A 128 -2.10 22.35 23.32
CA ASP A 128 -2.98 21.61 24.24
C ASP A 128 -2.96 20.09 24.03
N LEU A 129 -2.07 19.57 23.17
CA LEU A 129 -2.07 18.15 22.81
C LEU A 129 -1.88 17.25 24.04
N GLU A 130 -2.82 16.37 24.29
CA GLU A 130 -2.71 15.35 25.33
C GLU A 130 -2.40 13.96 24.74
N ARG A 131 -1.79 13.10 25.56
CA ARG A 131 -1.46 11.72 25.15
C ARG A 131 -2.71 10.92 24.75
N ALA A 132 -3.88 11.25 25.33
CA ALA A 132 -5.15 10.60 25.00
C ALA A 132 -5.60 10.85 23.54
N GLU A 133 -5.28 12.02 22.98
CA GLU A 133 -5.62 12.38 21.60
C GLU A 133 -4.80 11.60 20.58
N LEU A 134 -3.64 11.06 20.99
CA LEU A 134 -2.76 10.23 20.16
C LEU A 134 -3.17 8.75 20.11
N LYS A 135 -4.36 8.39 20.62
CA LYS A 135 -4.87 7.00 20.59
C LYS A 135 -4.98 6.43 19.17
N LYS A 136 -5.34 7.25 18.18
CA LYS A 136 -5.45 6.86 16.76
C LYS A 136 -4.17 7.16 15.95
N PHE A 137 -3.07 7.56 16.59
CA PHE A 137 -1.82 7.90 15.91
C PHE A 137 -1.10 6.68 15.32
N ASN A 138 -1.29 5.51 15.93
CA ASN A 138 -0.72 4.26 15.44
C ASN A 138 -1.44 3.82 14.15
N PRO A 139 -0.74 3.68 13.00
CA PRO A 139 -1.37 3.31 11.73
C PRO A 139 -1.71 1.80 11.63
N LEU A 140 -1.35 0.98 12.61
CA LEU A 140 -1.74 -0.43 12.64
C LEU A 140 -3.23 -0.58 12.91
N TYR A 141 -3.93 -1.22 11.97
CA TYR A 141 -5.35 -1.54 12.11
C TYR A 141 -5.53 -2.91 12.76
N TYR A 142 -6.29 -2.96 13.85
CA TYR A 142 -6.69 -4.21 14.49
C TYR A 142 -8.18 -4.45 14.22
N LYS A 143 -8.51 -5.60 13.63
CA LYS A 143 -9.92 -6.02 13.49
C LYS A 143 -10.51 -6.17 14.89
N ARG A 144 -11.69 -5.58 15.10
CA ARG A 144 -12.42 -5.64 16.37
C ARG A 144 -13.70 -6.43 16.21
N GLU A 145 -14.08 -7.15 17.26
CA GLU A 145 -15.40 -7.76 17.40
C GLU A 145 -16.44 -6.69 17.75
N SER A 146 -17.72 -7.04 17.68
CA SER A 146 -18.85 -6.17 18.04
C SER A 146 -18.81 -5.66 19.49
N ASN A 147 -18.07 -6.35 20.37
CA ASN A 147 -17.83 -5.94 21.75
C ASN A 147 -16.67 -4.93 21.92
N GLY A 148 -16.03 -4.51 20.81
CA GLY A 148 -14.90 -3.57 20.79
C GLY A 148 -13.53 -4.19 21.09
N LYS A 149 -13.45 -5.47 21.46
CA LYS A 149 -12.20 -6.20 21.67
C LYS A 149 -11.54 -6.54 20.34
N ILE A 150 -10.22 -6.68 20.35
CA ILE A 150 -9.48 -7.17 19.18
C ILE A 150 -9.92 -8.62 18.93
N ALA A 151 -10.26 -8.93 17.68
CA ALA A 151 -10.73 -10.26 17.31
C ALA A 151 -9.64 -11.30 17.57
N GLU A 152 -10.03 -12.41 18.20
CA GLU A 152 -9.08 -13.46 18.58
C GLU A 152 -8.44 -14.09 17.33
N GLY A 153 -7.10 -14.21 17.34
CA GLY A 153 -6.33 -14.73 16.21
C GLY A 153 -6.15 -13.76 15.03
N ALA A 154 -6.72 -12.55 15.07
CA ALA A 154 -6.50 -11.53 14.04
C ALA A 154 -5.29 -10.65 14.40
N GLY A 155 -4.24 -10.71 13.57
CA GLY A 155 -3.13 -9.78 13.67
C GLY A 155 -3.44 -8.38 13.13
N PRO A 156 -2.53 -7.42 13.37
CA PRO A 156 -2.67 -6.10 12.79
C PRO A 156 -2.48 -6.12 11.27
N VAL A 157 -3.18 -5.22 10.59
CA VAL A 157 -3.01 -4.92 9.17
C VAL A 157 -2.38 -3.54 9.04
N LEU A 158 -1.30 -3.46 8.26
CA LEU A 158 -0.68 -2.21 7.86
C LEU A 158 -1.15 -1.82 6.46
N TYR A 159 -1.81 -0.67 6.34
CA TYR A 159 -2.19 -0.09 5.05
C TYR A 159 -1.07 0.84 4.55
N ALA A 160 0.02 0.25 4.06
CA ALA A 160 1.18 1.02 3.61
C ALA A 160 0.81 1.83 2.34
N LYS A 161 0.97 3.15 2.38
CA LYS A 161 0.67 4.02 1.23
C LYS A 161 1.71 3.82 0.13
N LEU A 162 1.27 3.66 -1.12
CA LEU A 162 2.19 3.67 -2.24
C LEU A 162 2.68 5.11 -2.48
N ILE A 163 3.97 5.25 -2.70
CA ILE A 163 4.57 6.51 -3.13
C ILE A 163 4.06 6.76 -4.55
N ALA A 164 3.40 7.88 -4.77
CA ALA A 164 2.90 8.27 -6.09
C ALA A 164 3.30 9.70 -6.42
N SER A 165 3.42 10.00 -7.71
CA SER A 165 3.64 11.34 -8.23
C SER A 165 2.35 11.84 -8.86
N LYS A 166 1.70 12.81 -8.22
CA LYS A 166 0.48 13.45 -8.76
C LYS A 166 0.75 14.17 -10.08
N LYS A 167 1.97 14.68 -10.30
CA LYS A 167 2.37 15.38 -11.52
C LYS A 167 2.39 14.48 -12.75
N THR A 168 2.90 13.26 -12.59
CA THR A 168 3.05 12.29 -13.68
C THR A 168 1.96 11.23 -13.66
N ASN A 169 1.11 11.23 -12.61
CA ASN A 169 0.14 10.18 -12.32
C ASN A 169 0.75 8.77 -12.33
N THR A 170 1.95 8.63 -11.77
CA THR A 170 2.69 7.36 -11.72
C THR A 170 2.96 6.93 -10.28
N ILE A 171 2.87 5.63 -10.03
CA ILE A 171 3.32 5.01 -8.79
C ILE A 171 4.83 4.88 -8.85
N LYS A 172 5.51 5.32 -7.79
CA LYS A 172 6.97 5.27 -7.59
C LYS A 172 7.40 4.14 -6.66
N SER A 173 6.50 3.58 -5.85
CA SER A 173 6.78 2.35 -5.11
C SER A 173 7.15 1.25 -6.08
N MET A 174 8.26 0.56 -5.82
CA MET A 174 8.80 -0.45 -6.71
C MET A 174 8.26 -1.84 -6.36
N PHE A 175 7.91 -2.62 -7.37
CA PHE A 175 7.41 -3.97 -7.21
C PHE A 175 8.22 -4.89 -8.10
N PHE A 176 8.71 -5.99 -7.53
CA PHE A 176 9.50 -6.99 -8.22
C PHE A 176 8.93 -8.37 -7.99
N ASP A 177 9.08 -9.29 -8.94
CA ASP A 177 8.89 -10.72 -8.68
C ASP A 177 10.11 -11.32 -7.96
N LYS A 178 10.13 -12.64 -7.78
CA LYS A 178 11.25 -13.33 -7.13
C LYS A 178 12.51 -13.36 -7.98
N GLU A 179 12.35 -13.23 -9.29
CA GLU A 179 13.40 -13.20 -10.29
C GLU A 179 14.03 -11.81 -10.43
N GLY A 180 13.41 -10.79 -9.82
CA GLY A 180 13.86 -9.39 -9.83
C GLY A 180 13.28 -8.58 -10.98
N GLU A 181 12.31 -9.11 -11.72
CA GLU A 181 11.65 -8.41 -12.81
C GLU A 181 10.59 -7.45 -12.26
N SER A 182 10.51 -6.26 -12.85
CA SER A 182 9.56 -5.23 -12.41
C SER A 182 8.12 -5.65 -12.70
N ILE A 183 7.27 -5.55 -11.68
CA ILE A 183 5.82 -5.75 -11.77
C ILE A 183 5.13 -4.39 -11.82
N GLU A 184 4.15 -4.22 -12.71
CA GLU A 184 3.29 -3.03 -12.71
C GLU A 184 2.38 -3.05 -11.47
N PRO A 185 2.44 -2.06 -10.55
CA PRO A 185 1.73 -2.12 -9.26
C PRO A 185 0.21 -2.30 -9.41
N LEU A 186 -0.38 -1.65 -10.42
CA LEU A 186 -1.83 -1.71 -10.67
C LEU A 186 -2.29 -3.08 -11.19
N SER A 187 -1.38 -3.93 -11.67
CA SER A 187 -1.71 -5.32 -12.02
C SER A 187 -2.12 -6.15 -10.79
N LEU A 188 -1.66 -5.75 -9.60
CA LEU A 188 -1.96 -6.39 -8.32
C LEU A 188 -3.26 -5.89 -7.68
N LEU A 189 -4.04 -5.07 -8.39
CA LEU A 189 -5.26 -4.50 -7.86
C LEU A 189 -6.26 -5.60 -7.50
N LYS A 190 -6.59 -5.71 -6.21
CA LYS A 190 -7.45 -6.77 -5.64
C LYS A 190 -6.94 -8.20 -5.88
N GLN A 191 -5.64 -8.38 -6.11
CA GLN A 191 -5.02 -9.70 -6.26
C GLN A 191 -4.28 -10.08 -4.99
N TYR A 192 -4.66 -11.20 -4.38
CA TYR A 192 -3.96 -11.70 -3.20
C TYR A 192 -2.55 -12.15 -3.57
N CYS A 193 -1.61 -11.79 -2.71
CA CYS A 193 -0.20 -12.12 -2.90
C CYS A 193 0.51 -12.27 -1.55
N PHE A 194 1.71 -12.82 -1.59
CA PHE A 194 2.68 -12.67 -0.52
C PHE A 194 3.69 -11.60 -0.89
N VAL A 195 4.15 -10.84 0.11
CA VAL A 195 5.10 -9.77 -0.08
C VAL A 195 6.21 -9.79 0.97
N ASN A 196 7.44 -9.53 0.54
CA ASN A 196 8.51 -9.02 1.40
C ASN A 196 8.60 -7.53 1.13
N ALA A 197 8.28 -6.70 2.12
CA ALA A 197 8.10 -5.27 1.94
C ALA A 197 9.17 -4.46 2.68
N ALA A 198 9.66 -3.41 2.04
CA ALA A 198 10.42 -2.36 2.68
C ALA A 198 9.49 -1.19 3.03
N ILE A 199 9.23 -1.02 4.32
CA ILE A 199 8.28 -0.05 4.88
C ILE A 199 9.04 1.19 5.34
N LYS A 200 8.79 2.33 4.68
CA LYS A 200 9.37 3.62 5.03
C LYS A 200 8.48 4.35 6.04
N ILE A 201 9.05 4.69 7.20
CA ILE A 201 8.46 5.63 8.15
C ILE A 201 8.91 7.04 7.74
N GLU A 202 8.06 7.75 6.99
CA GLU A 202 8.51 8.95 6.27
C GLU A 202 8.45 10.21 7.12
N SER A 203 7.30 10.47 7.75
CA SER A 203 7.06 11.73 8.44
C SER A 203 5.89 11.67 9.39
N ILE A 204 5.84 12.64 10.30
CA ILE A 204 4.64 12.99 11.05
C ILE A 204 3.95 14.14 10.31
N PHE A 205 2.71 13.91 9.89
CA PHE A 205 1.86 14.94 9.30
C PHE A 205 1.00 15.56 10.39
N ILE A 206 1.09 16.88 10.53
CA ILE A 206 0.38 17.68 11.53
C ILE A 206 -0.65 18.56 10.79
N GLY A 207 -1.84 17.99 10.59
CA GLY A 207 -3.02 18.71 10.12
C GLY A 207 -3.99 18.95 11.27
N GLN A 208 -5.27 18.64 11.08
CA GLN A 208 -6.28 18.69 12.15
C GLN A 208 -5.98 17.69 13.29
N LYS A 209 -5.56 16.48 12.94
CA LYS A 209 -5.06 15.46 13.88
C LYS A 209 -3.69 14.99 13.40
N PRO A 210 -2.68 14.88 14.29
CA PRO A 210 -1.38 14.36 13.90
C PRO A 210 -1.50 12.90 13.47
N SER A 211 -0.77 12.52 12.43
CA SER A 211 -0.77 11.15 11.89
C SER A 211 0.63 10.76 11.41
N LEU A 212 0.98 9.49 11.59
CA LEU A 212 2.23 8.94 11.08
C LEU A 212 2.06 8.53 9.61
N GLN A 213 2.91 9.06 8.73
CA GLN A 213 2.94 8.72 7.31
C GLN A 213 3.88 7.52 7.09
N VAL A 214 3.27 6.39 6.72
CA VAL A 214 3.97 5.14 6.43
C VAL A 214 3.77 4.79 4.97
N LYS A 215 4.89 4.60 4.25
CA LYS A 215 4.89 4.37 2.81
C LYS A 215 5.58 3.06 2.45
N LEU A 216 5.13 2.44 1.37
CA LEU A 216 5.81 1.30 0.78
C LEU A 216 6.95 1.82 -0.11
N TYR A 217 8.20 1.49 0.24
CA TYR A 217 9.35 1.86 -0.58
C TYR A 217 9.49 0.89 -1.76
N GLU A 218 9.59 -0.40 -1.46
CA GLU A 218 9.63 -1.48 -2.43
C GLU A 218 8.99 -2.76 -1.87
N ALA A 219 8.59 -3.67 -2.76
CA ALA A 219 8.10 -4.99 -2.41
C ALA A 219 8.57 -6.06 -3.40
N ILE A 220 9.02 -7.20 -2.89
CA ILE A 220 9.13 -8.45 -3.66
C ILE A 220 7.79 -9.17 -3.52
N VAL A 221 7.18 -9.56 -4.64
CA VAL A 221 5.83 -10.10 -4.70
C VAL A 221 5.82 -11.52 -5.23
N GLU A 222 5.03 -12.36 -4.58
CA GLU A 222 4.65 -13.68 -5.06
C GLU A 222 3.13 -13.71 -5.19
N THR A 223 2.64 -13.69 -6.43
CA THR A 223 1.20 -13.76 -6.70
C THR A 223 0.64 -15.10 -6.24
N MET A 224 -0.53 -15.08 -5.62
CA MET A 224 -1.25 -16.31 -5.33
C MET A 224 -2.10 -16.68 -6.54
N ASP A 225 -1.84 -17.84 -7.14
CA ASP A 225 -2.70 -18.39 -8.17
C ASP A 225 -4.04 -18.80 -7.55
N THR A 226 -4.99 -17.86 -7.52
CA THR A 226 -6.38 -18.12 -7.09
C THR A 226 -7.27 -18.59 -8.24
N THR A 227 -6.74 -18.65 -9.47
CA THR A 227 -7.52 -19.13 -10.61
C THR A 227 -7.63 -20.65 -10.58
N MET A 228 -8.84 -21.17 -10.82
CA MET A 228 -9.03 -22.59 -11.10
C MET A 228 -8.17 -22.94 -12.32
N GLN A 229 -7.09 -23.69 -12.09
CA GLN A 229 -6.26 -24.21 -13.17
C GLN A 229 -7.17 -25.01 -14.11
N PRO A 230 -7.24 -24.67 -15.42
CA PRO A 230 -8.09 -25.38 -16.34
C PRO A 230 -7.59 -26.82 -16.48
N LEU A 231 -8.34 -27.76 -15.92
CA LEU A 231 -8.02 -29.19 -15.93
C LEU A 231 -8.20 -29.84 -17.31
N LEU A 232 -8.77 -29.10 -18.26
CA LEU A 232 -9.04 -29.58 -19.62
C LEU A 232 -8.08 -28.89 -20.58
N SER A 233 -7.29 -29.68 -21.29
CA SER A 233 -6.43 -29.21 -22.38
C SER A 233 -7.30 -28.61 -23.49
N ARG A 234 -7.18 -27.31 -23.70
CA ARG A 234 -7.79 -26.65 -24.87
C ARG A 234 -6.83 -26.82 -26.06
N PRO A 235 -7.33 -27.18 -27.26
CA PRO A 235 -6.50 -27.20 -28.45
C PRO A 235 -5.88 -25.81 -28.64
N LYS A 236 -4.55 -25.71 -28.66
CA LYS A 236 -3.87 -24.47 -29.00
C LYS A 236 -4.27 -24.12 -30.43
N ALA A 237 -4.96 -22.99 -30.61
CA ALA A 237 -5.31 -22.51 -31.94
C ALA A 237 -3.99 -22.32 -32.73
N SER A 238 -3.76 -23.22 -33.69
CA SER A 238 -2.62 -23.13 -34.60
C SER A 238 -2.79 -21.82 -35.38
N LYS A 239 -1.96 -20.82 -35.07
CA LYS A 239 -1.83 -19.63 -35.90
C LYS A 239 -1.32 -20.07 -37.27
N ARG A 240 -2.22 -20.37 -38.21
CA ARG A 240 -1.88 -20.42 -39.64
C ARG A 240 -1.59 -18.99 -40.07
N VAL A 241 -0.32 -18.63 -40.05
CA VAL A 241 0.18 -17.43 -40.73
C VAL A 241 0.04 -17.70 -42.22
N MET A 242 -0.94 -17.06 -42.86
CA MET A 242 -1.00 -17.01 -44.31
C MET A 242 0.06 -16.03 -44.81
N THR A 243 1.23 -16.56 -45.19
CA THR A 243 2.20 -15.82 -46.00
C THR A 243 1.70 -15.75 -47.44
N GLY A 244 0.92 -14.72 -47.74
CA GLY A 244 0.58 -14.34 -49.11
C GLY A 244 1.75 -13.59 -49.74
N SER A 245 2.47 -14.27 -50.63
CA SER A 245 3.49 -13.70 -51.51
C SER A 245 2.91 -12.60 -52.40
N ALA A 246 3.44 -11.37 -52.29
CA ALA A 246 3.34 -10.37 -53.33
C ALA A 246 4.77 -9.92 -53.72
N LYS A 247 5.29 -10.51 -54.80
CA LYS A 247 6.39 -9.97 -55.58
C LYS A 247 5.81 -8.92 -56.52
N ASN A 248 6.32 -7.68 -56.47
CA ASN A 248 7.11 -7.04 -57.54
C ASN A 248 6.99 -5.50 -57.59
N MET A 249 8.18 -4.90 -57.67
CA MET A 249 8.59 -3.74 -58.46
C MET A 249 7.91 -2.38 -58.20
N ASN A 250 8.66 -1.45 -57.60
CA ASN A 250 9.34 -0.46 -58.43
C ASN A 250 10.52 0.19 -57.70
N GLU A 251 11.61 0.31 -58.46
CA GLU A 251 12.89 0.93 -58.13
C GLU A 251 12.85 2.38 -58.60
N MET A 252 13.14 3.38 -57.74
CA MET A 252 13.79 4.61 -58.19
C MET A 252 14.30 5.50 -57.05
N THR A 253 15.62 5.58 -56.98
CA THR A 253 16.42 6.81 -56.85
C THR A 253 16.28 7.77 -55.66
N THR A 254 17.45 8.02 -55.08
CA THR A 254 18.04 9.33 -54.68
C THR A 254 18.17 9.69 -53.18
N ARG A 255 19.46 9.78 -52.80
CA ARG A 255 20.12 10.85 -52.03
C ARG A 255 19.85 10.94 -50.52
N LYS A 256 20.86 10.51 -49.76
CA LYS A 256 21.18 10.99 -48.40
C LYS A 256 21.37 12.51 -48.37
N PRO A 257 20.94 13.17 -47.29
CA PRO A 257 21.75 14.23 -46.68
C PRO A 257 22.11 13.94 -45.22
N LYS A 258 23.28 14.44 -44.83
CA LYS A 258 23.97 14.37 -43.53
C LYS A 258 23.20 15.02 -42.36
N PRO A 259 23.57 14.71 -41.11
CA PRO A 259 22.90 15.20 -39.90
C PRO A 259 23.31 16.64 -39.56
N LYS A 260 22.41 17.39 -38.92
CA LYS A 260 22.70 18.70 -38.30
C LYS A 260 22.37 18.68 -36.79
N PRO A 261 23.04 19.52 -35.99
CA PRO A 261 23.33 19.27 -34.58
C PRO A 261 22.30 19.86 -33.60
N LYS A 262 22.31 19.32 -32.37
CA LYS A 262 21.57 19.76 -31.18
C LYS A 262 21.83 21.23 -30.82
N PRO A 263 20.86 21.93 -30.20
CA PRO A 263 21.14 22.95 -29.21
C PRO A 263 21.01 22.39 -27.78
N LYS A 264 21.95 22.84 -26.94
CA LYS A 264 22.09 22.58 -25.51
C LYS A 264 20.99 23.31 -24.73
N ALA A 265 20.33 22.63 -23.80
CA ALA A 265 19.64 23.26 -22.68
C ALA A 265 20.39 22.92 -21.38
N LYS A 266 20.81 23.97 -20.67
CA LYS A 266 21.42 23.91 -19.34
C LYS A 266 20.36 23.61 -18.26
N PRO A 267 20.78 23.09 -17.10
CA PRO A 267 19.89 22.56 -16.08
C PRO A 267 19.24 23.69 -15.28
N LYS A 268 17.93 23.62 -15.07
CA LYS A 268 17.28 24.30 -13.95
C LYS A 268 17.18 23.28 -12.83
N GLY A 269 17.76 23.62 -11.68
CA GLY A 269 17.58 22.87 -10.45
C GLY A 269 16.15 23.07 -9.98
N ASP A 270 15.42 21.98 -9.88
CA ASP A 270 14.12 21.94 -9.23
C ASP A 270 14.33 21.44 -7.81
N SER A 271 14.07 22.33 -6.86
CA SER A 271 13.86 22.00 -5.46
C SER A 271 12.54 21.24 -5.34
N ASP A 272 12.64 19.96 -4.99
CA ASP A 272 11.49 19.09 -4.69
C ASP A 272 10.78 19.55 -3.41
N ALA A 273 9.70 20.30 -3.58
CA ALA A 273 8.72 20.59 -2.54
C ALA A 273 7.32 20.18 -3.03
N ASP A 274 7.10 18.87 -3.20
CA ASP A 274 5.76 18.34 -3.42
C ASP A 274 5.11 18.02 -2.07
N SER A 275 4.32 18.99 -1.62
CA SER A 275 3.44 19.01 -0.46
C SER A 275 2.36 17.92 -0.59
N ASP A 276 2.68 16.72 -0.12
CA ASP A 276 1.79 15.54 -0.08
C ASP A 276 0.80 15.61 1.10
N GLY A 277 0.18 16.77 1.31
CA GLY A 277 -0.81 16.95 2.37
C GLY A 277 -2.16 16.42 1.91
N GLU A 278 -2.53 15.23 2.35
CA GLU A 278 -3.90 14.74 2.25
C GLU A 278 -4.49 14.73 3.67
N VAL A 279 -5.50 15.56 3.89
CA VAL A 279 -6.34 15.47 5.08
C VAL A 279 -7.22 14.25 4.91
N ILE A 280 -7.00 13.24 5.74
CA ILE A 280 -7.97 12.15 5.91
C ILE A 280 -9.07 12.71 6.80
N ASP A 281 -10.23 13.04 6.21
CA ASP A 281 -11.51 13.20 6.93
C ASP A 281 -11.81 11.84 7.58
N SER A 282 -11.31 11.64 8.80
CA SER A 282 -11.59 10.45 9.62
C SER A 282 -12.80 10.73 10.53
N GLU A 283 -13.87 11.19 9.90
CA GLU A 283 -15.21 11.31 10.45
C GLU A 283 -16.22 10.64 9.50
N SER A 284 -16.06 9.35 9.31
CA SER A 284 -17.16 8.46 8.97
C SER A 284 -17.01 7.18 9.78
N ASP A 285 -17.82 7.07 10.83
CA ASP A 285 -18.26 5.78 11.37
C ASP A 285 -19.10 5.12 10.29
N GLU A 286 -18.45 4.43 9.35
CA GLU A 286 -19.11 3.42 8.53
C GLU A 286 -18.29 2.14 8.53
N GLU A 287 -18.97 1.05 8.89
CA GLU A 287 -18.47 -0.31 8.77
C GLU A 287 -17.92 -0.53 7.37
N ILE A 288 -16.61 -0.69 7.26
CA ILE A 288 -16.00 -1.26 6.06
C ILE A 288 -16.58 -2.66 5.96
N GLY A 289 -17.48 -2.83 4.98
CA GLY A 289 -18.24 -4.04 4.74
C GLY A 289 -17.35 -5.27 4.82
N ASP A 290 -17.74 -6.17 5.73
CA ASP A 290 -17.23 -7.51 5.87
C ASP A 290 -17.16 -8.17 4.48
N GLY A 291 -15.95 -8.51 4.04
CA GLY A 291 -15.75 -9.38 2.90
C GLY A 291 -16.34 -10.73 3.26
N GLY A 292 -17.64 -10.88 2.99
CA GLY A 292 -18.41 -12.03 3.40
C GLY A 292 -17.78 -13.32 2.89
N ASP A 293 -17.49 -14.22 3.83
CA ASP A 293 -17.36 -15.64 3.52
C ASP A 293 -18.58 -16.07 2.68
N PRO A 294 -18.41 -16.90 1.65
CA PRO A 294 -19.52 -17.34 0.83
C PRO A 294 -20.53 -18.10 1.70
N GLN A 295 -21.70 -17.49 1.90
CA GLN A 295 -22.82 -18.17 2.55
C GLN A 295 -23.10 -19.50 1.83
N PRO A 296 -23.30 -20.61 2.57
CA PRO A 296 -23.72 -21.87 1.97
C PRO A 296 -25.09 -21.66 1.30
N LYS A 297 -25.13 -21.92 -0.02
CA LYS A 297 -26.34 -21.83 -0.83
C LYS A 297 -27.51 -22.56 -0.14
N PRO A 298 -28.71 -21.97 -0.07
CA PRO A 298 -29.86 -22.64 0.51
C PRO A 298 -30.15 -23.93 -0.26
N LYS A 299 -30.28 -25.05 0.46
CA LYS A 299 -30.65 -26.35 -0.12
C LYS A 299 -31.97 -26.18 -0.88
N PRO A 300 -32.10 -26.70 -2.11
CA PRO A 300 -33.33 -26.60 -2.88
C PRO A 300 -34.46 -27.29 -2.12
N LYS A 301 -35.59 -26.57 -1.95
CA LYS A 301 -36.81 -27.13 -1.34
C LYS A 301 -37.24 -28.38 -2.12
N PRO A 302 -37.60 -29.48 -1.45
CA PRO A 302 -38.08 -30.68 -2.13
C PRO A 302 -39.34 -30.35 -2.93
N LYS A 303 -39.34 -30.68 -4.23
CA LYS A 303 -40.51 -30.53 -5.09
C LYS A 303 -41.67 -31.36 -4.51
N PRO A 304 -42.91 -30.83 -4.48
CA PRO A 304 -44.06 -31.60 -4.05
C PRO A 304 -44.22 -32.83 -4.96
N LYS A 305 -44.39 -34.00 -4.34
CA LYS A 305 -44.65 -35.26 -5.06
C LYS A 305 -45.96 -35.13 -5.83
N PRO A 306 -46.05 -35.61 -7.08
CA PRO A 306 -47.28 -35.56 -7.85
C PRO A 306 -48.37 -36.40 -7.14
N ALA A 307 -49.55 -35.80 -6.99
CA ALA A 307 -50.72 -36.44 -6.41
C ALA A 307 -51.11 -37.67 -7.25
N ARG A 308 -51.16 -38.84 -6.61
CA ARG A 308 -51.57 -40.09 -7.24
C ARG A 308 -53.10 -40.09 -7.35
N ASN A 309 -53.62 -39.89 -8.56
CA ASN A 309 -55.05 -40.03 -8.85
C ASN A 309 -55.50 -41.48 -8.61
N ILE A 310 -56.16 -41.73 -7.48
CA ILE A 310 -56.83 -43.00 -7.21
C ILE A 310 -58.19 -42.95 -7.91
N ARG A 311 -58.31 -43.65 -9.04
CA ARG A 311 -59.61 -43.91 -9.67
C ARG A 311 -60.41 -44.84 -8.76
N ARG A 312 -61.50 -44.32 -8.20
CA ARG A 312 -62.47 -45.03 -7.39
C ARG A 312 -63.29 -45.96 -8.31
N VAL A 313 -63.06 -47.27 -8.22
CA VAL A 313 -63.90 -48.27 -8.90
C VAL A 313 -65.23 -48.34 -8.14
N LYS A 314 -66.32 -47.97 -8.81
CA LYS A 314 -67.69 -48.19 -8.32
C LYS A 314 -67.98 -49.69 -8.35
N LYS A 315 -68.33 -50.28 -7.20
CA LYS A 315 -69.10 -51.52 -7.11
C LYS A 315 -70.59 -51.15 -7.01
N SER A 316 -71.36 -51.67 -7.94
CA SER A 316 -72.82 -51.76 -7.97
C SER A 316 -73.05 -52.78 -9.09
N GLY A 317 -73.39 -54.02 -8.82
CA GLY A 317 -74.56 -54.49 -8.09
C GLY A 317 -75.11 -55.61 -8.97
#